data_AF-A0A934CJW2-F1
#
_entry.id   AF-A0A934CJW2-F1
#
_cell.length_a   1.000
_cell.length_b   1.000
_cell.length_c   1.000
_cell.angle_alpha   90.00
_cell.angle_beta   90.00
_cell.angle_gamma   90.00
#
_symmetry.space_group_name_H-M   'P 1'
#
loop_
_entity.id
_entity.type
_entity.pdbx_description
1 polymer ?
#
loop_
_entity_poly.entity_id
_entity_poly.type
_entity_poly.pdbx_seq_one_letter_code
_entity_poly.pdbx_strand_id
1 'polypeptide(L)'
;MRIQAKIFGLIFIMFVMAVFLTKNTFAGTGFGISNKFTLDTTGVSPTPTTEATPTVINVTVRIKPKVINLKSKGKFTAFATFTSEYDVSDIDEGTIECEGATATKTRIFPKKNMFKSTFKIKDLKDVSPGNSVTFTVTGSLITGEDFEGNALVRVISPGKN
;
A
#
# COMPACT_ATOMS: atom_id res chain seq x y z
N MET A 1 10.71 34.74 -8.98
CA MET A 1 10.96 33.51 -8.19
C MET A 1 9.67 32.69 -8.07
N ARG A 2 9.43 31.70 -8.94
CA ARG A 2 8.30 30.74 -8.83
C ARG A 2 8.63 29.44 -9.60
N ILE A 3 9.60 28.64 -9.13
CA ILE A 3 9.95 27.35 -9.80
C ILE A 3 10.03 26.16 -8.81
N GLN A 4 9.84 26.36 -7.51
CA GLN A 4 10.14 25.31 -6.51
C GLN A 4 8.99 24.36 -6.13
N ALA A 5 7.83 24.39 -6.81
CA ALA A 5 6.66 23.58 -6.39
C ALA A 5 6.36 22.34 -7.28
N LYS A 6 6.94 22.23 -8.48
CA LYS A 6 6.64 21.11 -9.41
C LYS A 6 7.66 19.97 -9.38
N ILE A 7 8.89 20.23 -8.94
CA ILE A 7 9.98 19.24 -8.96
C ILE A 7 9.87 18.23 -7.81
N PHE A 8 9.32 18.64 -6.66
CA PHE A 8 9.13 17.75 -5.51
C PHE A 8 8.07 16.65 -5.74
N GLY A 9 7.04 16.90 -6.57
CA GLY A 9 6.03 15.89 -6.86
C GLY A 9 6.56 14.75 -7.74
N LEU A 10 7.41 15.06 -8.72
CA LEU A 10 7.93 14.06 -9.66
C LEU A 10 9.04 13.19 -9.04
N ILE A 11 9.86 13.77 -8.15
CA ILE A 11 10.89 13.03 -7.40
C ILE A 11 10.27 12.14 -6.31
N PHE A 12 9.16 12.57 -5.68
CA PHE A 12 8.45 11.76 -4.70
C PHE A 12 7.80 10.51 -5.34
N ILE A 13 7.26 10.63 -6.56
CA ILE A 13 6.72 9.49 -7.32
C ILE A 13 7.82 8.46 -7.69
N MET A 14 9.01 8.91 -8.11
CA MET A 14 10.10 7.97 -8.42
C MET A 14 10.62 7.22 -7.18
N PHE A 15 10.57 7.82 -5.99
CA PHE A 15 11.02 7.14 -4.77
C PHE A 15 10.01 6.09 -4.26
N VAL A 16 8.71 6.34 -4.43
CA VAL A 16 7.66 5.36 -4.07
C VAL A 16 7.73 4.11 -4.98
N MET A 17 8.03 4.28 -6.28
CA MET A 17 8.25 3.14 -7.19
C MET A 17 9.53 2.35 -6.89
N ALA A 18 10.61 3.01 -6.43
CA ALA A 18 11.86 2.32 -6.10
C ALA A 18 11.77 1.46 -4.82
N VAL A 19 10.99 1.88 -3.82
CA VAL A 19 10.81 1.11 -2.58
C VAL A 19 10.04 -0.20 -2.83
N PHE A 20 9.15 -0.24 -3.81
CA PHE A 20 8.38 -1.44 -4.15
C PHE A 20 9.22 -2.52 -4.87
N LEU A 21 10.33 -2.15 -5.53
CA LEU A 21 11.15 -3.10 -6.28
C LEU A 21 12.15 -3.90 -5.41
N THR A 22 12.40 -3.47 -4.18
CA THR A 22 13.47 -4.08 -3.34
C THR A 22 13.04 -5.24 -2.43
N LYS A 23 11.74 -5.58 -2.35
CA LYS A 23 11.28 -6.63 -1.40
C LYS A 23 11.23 -8.06 -1.96
N ASN A 24 11.52 -8.26 -3.24
CA ASN A 24 11.62 -9.60 -3.84
C ASN A 24 13.06 -9.97 -4.22
N THR A 25 13.99 -9.89 -3.27
CA THR A 25 15.29 -10.60 -3.36
C THR A 25 15.20 -11.84 -2.51
N PHE A 26 14.73 -12.92 -3.12
CA PHE A 26 14.88 -14.27 -2.60
C PHE A 26 16.38 -14.63 -2.64
N ALA A 27 17.02 -14.64 -1.48
CA ALA A 27 18.39 -15.12 -1.32
C ALA A 27 18.41 -16.64 -1.48
N GLY A 28 18.66 -17.11 -2.69
CA GLY A 28 19.03 -18.50 -2.98
C GLY A 28 20.50 -18.57 -3.35
N THR A 29 21.38 -18.80 -2.37
CA THR A 29 22.75 -19.27 -2.64
C THR A 29 22.72 -20.78 -2.84
N GLY A 30 23.20 -21.29 -3.98
CA GLY A 30 23.66 -22.68 -4.05
C GLY A 30 23.57 -23.37 -5.40
N PHE A 31 24.73 -23.47 -6.05
CA PHE A 31 25.19 -24.55 -6.94
C PHE A 31 24.60 -24.68 -8.35
N GLY A 32 25.51 -24.54 -9.31
CA GLY A 32 25.23 -24.66 -10.73
C GLY A 32 24.91 -26.08 -11.20
N ILE A 33 24.14 -26.11 -12.27
CA ILE A 33 24.09 -27.20 -13.23
C ILE A 33 23.99 -26.56 -14.61
N SER A 34 25.03 -26.79 -15.40
CA SER A 34 25.14 -26.46 -16.81
C SER A 34 24.09 -27.22 -17.61
N ASN A 35 23.15 -26.53 -18.23
CA ASN A 35 22.30 -27.13 -19.25
C ASN A 35 22.48 -26.40 -20.59
N LYS A 36 23.30 -27.02 -21.44
CA LYS A 36 23.14 -27.05 -22.89
C LYS A 36 21.70 -27.47 -23.19
N PHE A 37 20.80 -26.51 -23.38
CA PHE A 37 19.44 -26.78 -23.81
C PHE A 37 19.37 -26.63 -25.33
N THR A 38 19.29 -27.76 -26.00
CA THR A 38 19.10 -27.89 -27.45
C THR A 38 17.74 -27.35 -27.85
N LEU A 39 17.75 -26.58 -28.94
CA LEU A 39 16.59 -25.99 -29.59
C LEU A 39 15.79 -27.08 -30.31
N ASP A 40 14.68 -27.53 -29.74
CA ASP A 40 13.67 -28.30 -30.46
C ASP A 40 12.39 -27.50 -30.60
N THR A 41 12.07 -27.25 -31.87
CA THR A 41 10.91 -26.53 -32.37
C THR A 41 9.72 -27.48 -32.39
N THR A 42 8.67 -27.18 -31.63
CA THR A 42 7.30 -27.51 -32.03
C THR A 42 6.39 -26.33 -31.69
N GLY A 43 5.67 -25.85 -32.71
CA GLY A 43 4.93 -24.61 -32.67
C GLY A 43 3.77 -24.63 -31.68
N VAL A 44 3.87 -23.77 -30.68
CA VAL A 44 2.72 -23.12 -30.03
C VAL A 44 3.08 -21.65 -29.98
N SER A 45 2.35 -20.83 -30.73
CA SER A 45 2.41 -19.37 -30.61
C SER A 45 2.05 -19.00 -29.18
N PRO A 46 2.94 -18.39 -28.37
CA PRO A 46 2.46 -17.73 -27.16
C PRO A 46 1.61 -16.55 -27.62
N THR A 47 0.30 -16.67 -27.43
CA THR A 47 -0.59 -15.52 -27.39
C THR A 47 0.05 -14.47 -26.47
N PRO A 48 0.23 -13.22 -26.89
CA PRO A 48 0.65 -12.18 -25.97
C PRO A 48 -0.43 -12.08 -24.89
N THR A 49 -0.16 -12.62 -23.71
CA THR A 49 -0.96 -12.38 -22.51
C THR A 49 -0.85 -10.90 -22.24
N THR A 50 -1.89 -10.16 -22.62
CA THR A 50 -2.08 -8.76 -22.28
C THR A 50 -1.85 -8.61 -20.78
N GLU A 51 -0.71 -8.03 -20.42
CA GLU A 51 -0.38 -7.62 -19.06
C GLU A 51 -1.40 -6.54 -18.68
N ALA A 52 -2.49 -6.98 -18.06
CA ALA A 52 -3.55 -6.11 -17.60
C ALA A 52 -2.90 -5.14 -16.60
N THR A 53 -2.80 -3.87 -17.00
CA THR A 53 -2.38 -2.81 -16.10
C THR A 53 -3.32 -2.86 -14.90
N PRO A 54 -2.85 -3.10 -13.67
CA PRO A 54 -3.73 -3.27 -12.53
C PRO A 54 -4.52 -1.97 -12.32
N THR A 55 -5.84 -2.07 -12.45
CA THR A 55 -6.74 -0.95 -12.20
C THR A 55 -6.77 -0.69 -10.70
N VAL A 56 -6.07 0.36 -10.25
CA VAL A 56 -6.05 0.76 -8.83
C VAL A 56 -7.17 1.77 -8.57
N ILE A 57 -8.08 1.40 -7.69
CA ILE A 57 -9.22 2.21 -7.26
C ILE A 57 -8.77 3.26 -6.25
N ASN A 58 -9.07 4.52 -6.50
CA ASN A 58 -8.72 5.60 -5.59
C ASN A 58 -9.81 5.80 -4.53
N VAL A 59 -9.43 5.73 -3.25
CA VAL A 59 -10.37 5.91 -2.12
C VAL A 59 -10.00 7.12 -1.27
N THR A 60 -11.01 7.76 -0.71
CA THR A 60 -10.79 8.88 0.22
C THR A 60 -10.54 8.34 1.62
N VAL A 61 -9.35 8.61 2.18
CA VAL A 61 -8.96 8.09 3.50
C VAL A 61 -8.89 9.19 4.54
N ARG A 62 -9.32 8.87 5.76
CA ARG A 62 -9.19 9.71 6.94
C ARG A 62 -8.67 8.89 8.11
N ILE A 63 -7.58 9.34 8.74
CA ILE A 63 -6.98 8.65 9.88
C ILE A 63 -7.32 9.38 11.18
N LYS A 64 -7.69 8.61 12.21
CA LYS A 64 -7.86 9.09 13.58
C LYS A 64 -7.05 8.22 14.57
N PRO A 65 -6.34 8.82 15.53
CA PRO A 65 -6.12 10.26 15.72
C PRO A 65 -5.28 10.90 14.60
N LYS A 66 -5.35 12.24 14.45
CA LYS A 66 -4.53 13.00 13.48
C LYS A 66 -3.04 13.03 13.87
N VAL A 67 -2.74 12.73 15.13
CA VAL A 67 -1.37 12.66 15.67
C VAL A 67 -1.07 11.24 16.10
N ILE A 68 -0.05 10.63 15.51
CA ILE A 68 0.43 9.28 15.84
C ILE A 68 1.74 9.42 16.60
N ASN A 69 1.80 8.81 17.79
CA ASN A 69 3.02 8.74 18.59
C ASN A 69 3.66 7.37 18.43
N LEU A 70 4.84 7.29 17.81
CA LEU A 70 5.53 6.02 17.53
C LEU A 70 5.99 5.27 18.80
N LYS A 71 6.11 5.93 19.96
CA LYS A 71 6.39 5.26 21.25
C LYS A 71 5.13 4.61 21.83
N SER A 72 3.94 4.98 21.35
CA SER A 72 2.68 4.45 21.85
C SER A 72 2.48 3.00 21.41
N LYS A 73 1.99 2.17 22.33
CA LYS A 73 1.50 0.81 22.03
C LYS A 73 0.02 0.80 21.61
N GLY A 74 -0.53 1.99 21.32
CA GLY A 74 -1.94 2.21 21.01
C GLY A 74 -2.34 1.73 19.62
N LYS A 75 -3.56 2.12 19.25
CA LYS A 75 -4.18 1.81 17.97
C LYS A 75 -4.55 3.11 17.27
N PHE A 76 -4.56 3.08 15.95
CA PHE A 76 -5.17 4.12 15.13
C PHE A 76 -6.22 3.50 14.21
N THR A 77 -7.07 4.34 13.65
CA THR A 77 -8.19 3.92 12.82
C THR A 77 -8.18 4.68 11.51
N ALA A 78 -8.20 3.96 10.40
CA ALA A 78 -8.45 4.54 9.09
C ALA A 78 -9.92 4.36 8.71
N PHE A 79 -10.49 5.41 8.14
CA PHE A 79 -11.81 5.42 7.53
C PHE A 79 -11.59 5.65 6.04
N ALA A 80 -11.96 4.69 5.22
CA ALA A 80 -11.81 4.76 3.77
C ALA A 80 -13.20 4.75 3.13
N THR A 81 -13.46 5.71 2.26
CA THR A 81 -14.71 5.89 1.54
C THR A 81 -14.48 5.69 0.05
N PHE A 82 -15.26 4.80 -0.55
CA PHE A 82 -15.23 4.51 -1.98
C PHE A 82 -16.13 5.48 -2.75
N THR A 83 -15.76 5.75 -3.99
CA THR A 83 -16.66 6.37 -4.97
C THR A 83 -17.81 5.41 -5.27
N SER A 84 -18.95 5.94 -5.73
CA SER A 84 -20.20 5.16 -5.90
C SER A 84 -20.12 4.03 -6.93
N GLU A 85 -19.04 3.94 -7.69
CA GLU A 85 -18.82 2.95 -8.75
C GLU A 85 -18.37 1.58 -8.20
N TYR A 86 -17.98 1.52 -6.91
CA TYR A 86 -17.48 0.31 -6.26
C TYR A 86 -18.24 0.03 -4.98
N ASP A 87 -18.53 -1.25 -4.70
CA ASP A 87 -19.19 -1.67 -3.46
C ASP A 87 -18.14 -2.03 -2.40
N VAL A 88 -18.19 -1.35 -1.27
CA VAL A 88 -17.38 -1.64 -0.08
C VAL A 88 -17.58 -3.07 0.46
N SER A 89 -18.66 -3.73 0.09
CA SER A 89 -18.98 -5.10 0.50
C SER A 89 -18.06 -6.14 -0.14
N ASP A 90 -17.43 -5.80 -1.27
CA ASP A 90 -16.52 -6.67 -2.00
C ASP A 90 -15.08 -6.58 -1.51
N ILE A 91 -14.81 -5.91 -0.38
CA ILE A 91 -13.45 -5.77 0.13
C ILE A 91 -12.97 -7.07 0.79
N ASP A 92 -11.77 -7.50 0.44
CA ASP A 92 -11.07 -8.53 1.20
C ASP A 92 -10.44 -7.91 2.45
N GLU A 93 -11.11 -8.08 3.59
CA GLU A 93 -10.67 -7.55 4.89
C GLU A 93 -9.26 -8.02 5.29
N GLY A 94 -8.79 -9.16 4.79
CA GLY A 94 -7.48 -9.75 5.10
C GLY A 94 -6.30 -9.09 4.39
N THR A 95 -6.56 -8.32 3.34
CA THR A 95 -5.54 -7.67 2.51
C THR A 95 -5.26 -6.22 2.92
N ILE A 96 -6.05 -5.68 3.85
CA ILE A 96 -5.98 -4.26 4.21
C ILE A 96 -4.70 -3.97 5.02
N GLU A 97 -3.87 -3.09 4.50
CA GLU A 97 -2.61 -2.65 5.09
C GLU A 97 -2.50 -1.13 5.15
N CYS A 98 -1.74 -0.63 6.11
CA CYS A 98 -1.34 0.77 6.18
C CYS A 98 0.10 0.91 6.65
N GLU A 99 1.00 1.43 5.81
CA GLU A 99 2.43 1.64 6.12
C GLU A 99 3.10 0.38 6.74
N GLY A 100 2.87 -0.81 6.17
CA GLY A 100 3.43 -2.07 6.70
C GLY A 100 2.60 -2.75 7.78
N ALA A 101 1.57 -2.08 8.33
CA ALA A 101 0.72 -2.59 9.40
C ALA A 101 -0.57 -3.21 8.85
N THR A 102 -0.77 -4.50 9.10
CA THR A 102 -2.00 -5.20 8.73
C THR A 102 -3.18 -4.80 9.63
N ALA A 103 -4.38 -4.72 9.04
CA ALA A 103 -5.60 -4.45 9.79
C ALA A 103 -5.87 -5.53 10.86
N THR A 104 -6.02 -5.12 12.11
CA THR A 104 -6.40 -6.04 13.21
C THR A 104 -7.92 -6.23 13.30
N LYS A 105 -8.68 -5.23 12.86
CA LYS A 105 -10.14 -5.25 12.90
C LYS A 105 -10.70 -4.32 11.84
N THR A 106 -11.53 -4.87 10.98
CA THR A 106 -12.26 -4.13 9.95
C THR A 106 -13.74 -4.13 10.26
N ARG A 107 -14.44 -3.07 9.85
CA ARG A 107 -15.90 -2.99 9.91
C ARG A 107 -16.39 -2.25 8.68
N ILE A 108 -17.22 -2.93 7.90
CA ILE A 108 -17.80 -2.43 6.66
C ILE A 108 -19.14 -1.72 6.96
N PHE A 109 -19.39 -0.60 6.28
CA PHE A 109 -20.64 0.16 6.35
C PHE A 109 -21.22 0.35 4.93
N PRO A 110 -21.98 -0.62 4.40
CA PRO A 110 -22.47 -0.59 3.02
C PRO A 110 -23.29 0.66 2.70
N LYS A 111 -24.17 1.07 3.62
CA LYS A 111 -25.03 2.26 3.47
C LYS A 111 -24.27 3.59 3.29
N LYS A 112 -22.98 3.63 3.65
CA LYS A 112 -22.13 4.83 3.54
C LYS A 112 -20.97 4.63 2.55
N ASN A 113 -20.95 3.49 1.86
CA ASN A 113 -19.85 3.05 1.01
C ASN A 113 -18.46 3.27 1.64
N MET A 114 -18.32 2.85 2.91
CA MET A 114 -17.15 3.18 3.73
C MET A 114 -16.81 2.01 4.64
N PHE A 115 -15.52 1.75 4.85
CA PHE A 115 -15.06 0.84 5.89
C PHE A 115 -14.22 1.57 6.95
N LYS A 116 -14.11 0.92 8.10
CA LYS A 116 -13.30 1.36 9.22
C LYS A 116 -12.33 0.25 9.61
N SER A 117 -11.03 0.49 9.44
CA SER A 117 -9.99 -0.48 9.81
C SER A 117 -9.13 0.05 10.95
N THR A 118 -8.84 -0.84 11.90
CA THR A 118 -8.05 -0.54 13.09
C THR A 118 -6.69 -1.20 12.97
N PHE A 119 -5.65 -0.41 13.19
CA PHE A 119 -4.25 -0.81 13.06
C PHE A 119 -3.52 -0.56 14.39
N LYS A 120 -2.45 -1.30 14.65
CA LYS A 120 -1.59 -1.08 15.81
C LYS A 120 -0.40 -0.22 15.40
N ILE A 121 -0.04 0.75 16.23
CA ILE A 121 1.09 1.65 15.95
C ILE A 121 2.42 0.89 15.91
N LYS A 122 2.55 -0.19 16.68
CA LYS A 122 3.76 -1.03 16.71
C LYS A 122 4.05 -1.79 15.42
N ASP A 123 3.02 -2.01 14.61
CA ASP A 123 3.12 -2.83 13.40
C ASP A 123 3.50 -1.95 12.20
N LEU A 124 3.58 -0.63 12.38
CA LEU A 124 4.07 0.32 11.38
C LEU A 124 5.55 0.07 11.09
N LYS A 125 5.91 0.07 9.81
CA LYS A 125 7.28 -0.17 9.34
C LYS A 125 7.82 1.07 8.64
N ASP A 126 9.06 1.42 8.91
CA ASP A 126 9.80 2.49 8.22
C ASP A 126 9.17 3.90 8.30
N VAL A 127 8.27 4.16 9.25
CA VAL A 127 7.63 5.47 9.44
C VAL A 127 8.56 6.41 10.22
N SER A 128 8.96 7.51 9.59
CA SER A 128 9.73 8.58 10.22
C SER A 128 8.83 9.66 10.86
N PRO A 129 9.21 10.24 12.01
CA PRO A 129 8.51 11.39 12.59
C PRO A 129 8.47 12.61 11.67
N GLY A 130 7.37 13.36 11.71
CA GLY A 130 7.17 14.55 10.89
C GLY A 130 5.84 15.27 11.15
N ASN A 131 5.77 16.56 10.80
CA ASN A 131 4.56 17.35 10.98
C ASN A 131 3.44 17.00 9.99
N SER A 132 3.79 16.43 8.84
CA SER A 132 2.86 15.97 7.81
C SER A 132 3.50 14.79 7.09
N VAL A 133 3.13 13.59 7.51
CA VAL A 133 3.54 12.32 6.94
C VAL A 133 2.33 11.74 6.22
N THR A 134 2.53 11.33 4.96
CA THR A 134 1.52 10.64 4.19
C THR A 134 1.47 9.20 4.64
N PHE A 135 0.28 8.75 5.02
CA PHE A 135 -0.01 7.33 5.24
C PHE A 135 -0.85 6.86 4.08
N THR A 136 -0.42 5.76 3.48
CA THR A 136 -1.15 5.07 2.43
C THR A 136 -1.85 3.86 3.02
N VAL A 137 -3.14 3.72 2.71
CA VAL A 137 -3.95 2.54 3.00
C VAL A 137 -4.19 1.81 1.70
N THR A 138 -3.84 0.53 1.68
CA THR A 138 -4.02 -0.34 0.52
C THR A 138 -4.85 -1.55 0.90
N GLY A 139 -5.39 -2.22 -0.13
CA GLY A 139 -6.03 -3.53 -0.01
C GLY A 139 -6.59 -3.94 -1.36
N SER A 140 -7.27 -5.08 -1.37
CA SER A 140 -7.85 -5.66 -2.58
C SER A 140 -9.33 -5.95 -2.37
N LEU A 141 -10.09 -5.91 -3.45
CA LEU A 141 -11.44 -6.44 -3.51
C LEU A 141 -11.36 -7.94 -3.84
N ILE A 142 -12.38 -8.69 -3.43
CA ILE A 142 -12.57 -10.11 -3.76
C ILE A 142 -12.74 -10.33 -5.28
N THR A 143 -13.09 -9.27 -6.01
CA THR A 143 -13.21 -9.22 -7.47
C THR A 143 -11.86 -9.12 -8.18
N GLY A 144 -10.78 -8.79 -7.45
CA GLY A 144 -9.40 -8.77 -7.93
C GLY A 144 -8.82 -7.38 -8.16
N GLU A 145 -9.60 -6.31 -8.07
CA GLU A 145 -9.08 -4.94 -8.13
C GLU A 145 -8.44 -4.50 -6.81
N ASP A 146 -7.33 -3.78 -6.91
CA ASP A 146 -6.69 -3.15 -5.76
C ASP A 146 -7.25 -1.75 -5.52
N PHE A 147 -7.20 -1.29 -4.27
CA PHE A 147 -7.52 0.09 -3.92
C PHE A 147 -6.40 0.73 -3.12
N GLU A 148 -6.27 2.05 -3.29
CA GLU A 148 -5.30 2.87 -2.58
C GLU A 148 -5.95 4.18 -2.12
N GLY A 149 -5.62 4.62 -0.91
CA GLY A 149 -5.92 5.98 -0.48
C GLY A 149 -4.91 6.53 0.48
N ASN A 150 -4.69 7.84 0.38
CA ASN A 150 -3.71 8.57 1.19
C ASN A 150 -4.38 9.45 2.23
N ALA A 151 -3.68 9.64 3.36
CA ALA A 151 -4.08 10.57 4.40
C ALA A 151 -2.85 11.22 5.05
N LEU A 152 -2.94 12.52 5.35
CA LEU A 152 -1.89 13.25 6.05
C LEU A 152 -2.10 13.19 7.56
N VAL A 153 -1.07 12.76 8.28
CA VAL A 153 -1.04 12.73 9.75
C VAL A 153 0.26 13.32 10.28
N ARG A 154 0.24 13.77 11.53
CA ARG A 154 1.44 14.20 12.25
C ARG A 154 2.01 13.02 13.01
N VAL A 155 3.28 12.70 12.78
CA VAL A 155 3.98 11.62 13.49
C VAL A 155 4.98 12.24 14.45
N ILE A 156 4.93 11.84 15.72
CA ILE A 156 5.87 12.29 16.74
C ILE A 156 6.71 11.11 17.26
N SER A 157 8.01 11.34 17.41
CA SER A 157 8.89 10.49 18.21
C SER A 157 8.86 10.93 19.68
N PRO A 158 9.27 10.07 20.60
CA PRO A 158 9.61 10.52 21.94
C PRO A 158 10.74 11.56 21.87
N GLY A 159 10.65 12.58 22.72
CA GLY A 159 11.81 13.42 23.01
C GLY A 159 12.95 12.53 23.51
N LYS A 160 14.19 12.84 23.08
CA LYS A 160 15.37 12.31 23.75
C LYS A 160 15.26 12.74 25.21
N ASN A 161 15.18 11.76 26.11
CA ASN A 161 15.46 12.00 27.52
C ASN A 161 16.98 12.04 27.69
#